data_AF-A0A978VX22-F1
#
_entry.id   AF-A0A978VX22-F1
#
_cell.length_a   1.000
_cell.length_b   1.000
_cell.length_c   1.000
_cell.angle_alpha   90.00
_cell.angle_beta   90.00
_cell.angle_gamma   90.00
#
_symmetry.space_group_name_H-M   'P 1'
#
loop_
_entity.id
_entity.type
_entity.pdbx_description
1 polymer ?
#
loop_
_entity_poly.entity_id
_entity_poly.type
_entity_poly.pdbx_seq_one_letter_code
_entity_poly.pdbx_strand_id
1 'polypeptide(L)'
;MKGIRIVLSLVVLGLASSIASASDPSPLQDFCVAVKDSEIESALFVSGKFCKNPKDVTANDFFFQGLDKPRDTSNPLCSNVTQLNVDKIAGLNTLGISLAHIDYVPHGLNPPHIHPHGTKILIVIEGTL
;
A
#
# COMPACT_ATOMS: atom_id res chain seq x y z
N MET A 1 45.18 16.64 -12.42
CA MET A 1 43.98 17.51 -12.45
C MET A 1 42.82 16.95 -13.30
N LYS A 2 43.04 16.44 -14.53
CA LYS A 2 41.97 15.87 -15.38
C LYS A 2 41.22 14.69 -14.74
N GLY A 3 41.94 13.73 -14.15
CA GLY A 3 41.32 12.57 -13.47
C GLY A 3 40.45 12.94 -12.27
N ILE A 4 40.88 13.91 -11.45
CA ILE A 4 40.10 14.41 -10.30
C ILE A 4 38.77 15.02 -10.77
N ARG A 5 38.76 15.77 -11.88
CA ARG A 5 37.52 16.34 -12.44
C ARG A 5 36.55 15.26 -12.92
N ILE A 6 37.05 14.20 -13.56
CA ILE A 6 36.21 13.08 -14.03
C ILE A 6 35.59 12.34 -12.84
N VAL A 7 36.39 12.04 -11.81
CA VAL A 7 35.90 11.38 -10.58
C VAL A 7 34.84 12.24 -9.90
N LEU A 8 35.07 13.55 -9.77
CA LEU A 8 34.10 14.47 -9.17
C LEU A 8 32.79 14.52 -9.97
N SER A 9 32.86 14.56 -11.31
CA SER A 9 31.68 14.53 -12.18
C SER A 9 30.88 13.23 -12.03
N LEU A 10 31.55 12.08 -11.91
CA LEU A 10 30.88 10.78 -11.71
C LEU A 10 30.20 10.68 -10.34
N VAL A 11 30.82 11.21 -9.29
CA VAL A 11 30.23 11.26 -7.94
C VAL A 11 28.97 12.14 -7.92
N VAL A 12 29.03 13.32 -8.54
CA VAL A 12 27.86 14.22 -8.65
C VAL A 12 26.75 13.58 -9.46
N LEU A 13 27.08 12.92 -10.58
CA LEU A 13 26.09 12.22 -11.40
C LEU A 13 25.44 11.05 -10.64
N GLY A 14 26.23 10.26 -9.91
CA GLY A 14 25.74 9.15 -9.07
C GLY A 14 24.76 9.62 -8.00
N LEU A 15 25.10 10.70 -7.28
CA LEU A 15 24.24 11.33 -6.27
C LEU A 15 22.96 11.93 -6.88
N ALA A 16 23.02 12.45 -8.11
CA ALA A 16 21.84 12.98 -8.79
C ALA A 16 20.91 11.85 -9.30
N SER A 17 21.46 10.68 -9.63
CA SER A 17 20.71 9.53 -10.16
C SER A 17 20.05 8.64 -9.10
N SER A 18 20.26 8.87 -7.81
CA SER A 18 19.72 8.01 -6.75
C SER A 18 18.25 8.27 -6.40
N ILE A 19 17.62 9.30 -6.98
CA ILE A 19 16.22 9.64 -6.71
C ILE A 19 15.35 9.01 -7.79
N ALA A 20 14.83 7.81 -7.51
CA ALA A 20 13.75 7.22 -8.29
C ALA A 20 12.41 7.64 -7.70
N SER A 21 11.56 8.29 -8.50
CA SER A 21 10.16 8.53 -8.15
C SER A 21 9.32 7.50 -8.90
N ALA A 22 8.71 6.60 -8.14
CA ALA A 22 7.80 5.58 -8.65
C ALA A 22 6.57 5.53 -7.74
N SER A 23 5.41 5.32 -8.35
CA SER A 23 4.13 5.14 -7.70
C SER A 23 3.30 4.14 -8.50
N ASP A 24 2.15 3.75 -7.96
CA ASP A 24 1.17 3.02 -8.73
C ASP A 24 0.75 3.81 -9.99
N PRO A 25 0.47 3.12 -11.12
CA PRO A 25 -0.02 3.76 -12.33
C PRO A 25 -1.33 4.52 -12.09
N SER A 26 -1.51 5.65 -12.76
CA SER A 26 -2.77 6.40 -12.69
C SER A 26 -3.93 5.60 -13.29
N PRO A 27 -5.16 5.73 -12.74
CA PRO A 27 -6.33 5.06 -13.29
C PRO A 27 -6.68 5.62 -14.67
N LEU A 28 -7.16 4.75 -15.57
CA LEU A 28 -7.59 5.12 -16.92
C LEU A 28 -9.12 5.26 -17.06
N GLN A 29 -9.84 5.02 -15.98
CA GLN A 29 -11.30 5.09 -15.86
C GLN A 29 -11.68 5.36 -14.40
N ASP A 30 -12.96 5.68 -14.15
CA ASP A 30 -13.45 6.02 -12.81
C ASP A 30 -13.19 4.93 -11.76
N PHE A 31 -13.34 3.66 -12.15
CA PHE A 31 -13.07 2.51 -11.27
C PHE A 31 -12.70 1.25 -12.04
N CYS A 32 -11.94 0.37 -11.41
CA CYS A 32 -11.62 -0.98 -11.88
C CYS A 32 -11.61 -1.93 -10.68
N VAL A 33 -12.78 -2.34 -10.18
CA VAL A 33 -12.88 -3.23 -9.01
C VAL A 33 -12.14 -4.54 -9.28
N ALA A 34 -11.22 -4.94 -8.40
CA ALA A 34 -10.48 -6.19 -8.56
C ALA A 34 -11.39 -7.42 -8.54
N VAL A 35 -11.19 -8.32 -9.51
CA VAL A 35 -11.75 -9.67 -9.48
C VAL A 35 -10.97 -10.52 -8.48
N LYS A 36 -11.64 -11.47 -7.83
CA LYS A 36 -10.97 -12.42 -6.94
C LYS A 36 -10.07 -13.34 -7.76
N ASP A 37 -8.90 -13.68 -7.24
CA ASP A 37 -7.94 -14.54 -7.94
C ASP A 37 -8.55 -15.92 -8.29
N SER A 38 -9.50 -16.40 -7.49
CA SER A 38 -10.25 -17.64 -7.75
C SER A 38 -11.21 -17.58 -8.94
N GLU A 39 -11.60 -16.39 -9.39
CA GLU A 39 -12.53 -16.18 -10.51
C GLU A 39 -11.80 -15.96 -11.84
N ILE A 40 -10.47 -15.88 -11.81
CA ILE A 40 -9.64 -15.75 -13.01
C ILE A 40 -9.30 -17.16 -13.52
N GLU A 41 -10.08 -17.65 -14.49
CA GLU A 41 -9.82 -18.96 -15.13
C GLU A 41 -8.66 -18.94 -16.15
N SER A 42 -8.10 -17.76 -16.43
CA SER A 42 -7.08 -17.57 -17.46
C SER A 42 -5.66 -17.52 -16.89
N ALA A 43 -4.68 -18.14 -17.55
CA ALA A 43 -3.24 -18.04 -17.24
C ALA A 43 -2.62 -16.67 -17.58
N LEU A 44 -3.40 -15.59 -17.50
CA LEU A 44 -2.99 -14.24 -17.84
C LEU A 44 -2.49 -13.53 -16.57
N PHE A 45 -1.33 -12.89 -16.70
CA PHE A 45 -0.72 -12.11 -15.64
C PHE A 45 -0.67 -10.65 -16.07
N VAL A 46 -1.10 -9.76 -15.18
CA VAL A 46 -1.05 -8.31 -15.37
C VAL A 46 -0.37 -7.66 -14.17
N SER A 47 0.12 -6.44 -14.33
CA SER A 47 0.48 -5.61 -13.18
C SER A 47 -0.80 -5.17 -12.49
N GLY A 48 -0.96 -5.50 -11.21
CA GLY A 48 -2.19 -5.26 -10.45
C GLY A 48 -3.19 -6.42 -10.54
N LYS A 49 -4.48 -6.11 -10.66
CA LYS A 49 -5.56 -7.11 -10.75
C LYS A 49 -6.53 -6.81 -11.91
N PHE A 50 -7.15 -7.85 -12.44
CA PHE A 50 -8.20 -7.72 -13.46
C PHE A 50 -9.42 -7.00 -12.91
N CYS A 51 -10.09 -6.24 -13.78
CA CYS A 51 -11.29 -5.50 -13.43
C CYS A 51 -12.54 -6.38 -13.57
N LYS A 52 -13.43 -6.29 -12.59
CA LYS A 52 -14.81 -6.77 -12.65
C LYS A 52 -15.56 -6.01 -13.74
N ASN A 53 -16.54 -6.66 -14.37
CA ASN A 53 -17.42 -5.98 -15.32
C ASN A 53 -18.11 -4.78 -14.63
N PRO A 54 -18.02 -3.55 -15.17
CA PRO A 54 -18.59 -2.36 -14.54
C PRO A 54 -20.09 -2.47 -14.23
N LYS A 55 -20.84 -3.29 -14.97
CA LYS A 55 -22.28 -3.52 -14.73
C LYS A 55 -22.57 -4.32 -13.46
N ASP A 56 -21.59 -5.08 -12.98
CA ASP A 56 -21.72 -5.94 -11.80
C ASP A 56 -21.10 -5.28 -10.56
N VAL A 57 -20.56 -4.06 -10.69
CA VAL A 57 -19.97 -3.30 -9.60
C VAL A 57 -21.08 -2.72 -8.72
N THR A 58 -20.87 -2.81 -7.40
CA THR A 58 -21.79 -2.32 -6.37
C THR A 58 -21.04 -1.47 -5.36
N ALA A 59 -21.76 -0.67 -4.56
CA ALA A 59 -21.16 0.12 -3.49
C ALA A 59 -20.36 -0.72 -2.46
N ASN A 60 -20.75 -1.98 -2.27
CA ASN A 60 -20.07 -2.89 -1.35
C ASN A 60 -18.65 -3.25 -1.80
N ASP A 61 -18.33 -3.11 -3.10
CA ASP A 61 -16.98 -3.37 -3.61
C ASP A 61 -15.96 -2.31 -3.12
N PHE A 62 -16.42 -1.17 -2.61
CA PHE A 62 -15.60 -0.04 -2.12
C PHE A 62 -15.64 0.14 -0.60
N PHE A 63 -16.30 -0.76 0.12
CA PHE A 63 -16.68 -0.51 1.50
C PHE A 63 -16.13 -1.60 2.44
N PHE A 64 -15.65 -1.15 3.59
CA PHE A 64 -15.16 -2.02 4.66
C PHE A 64 -15.70 -1.56 6.01
N GLN A 65 -16.20 -2.50 6.82
CA GLN A 65 -16.75 -2.25 8.14
C GLN A 65 -15.85 -2.80 9.26
N GLY A 66 -15.98 -2.23 10.45
CA GLY A 66 -15.33 -2.76 11.66
C GLY A 66 -13.96 -2.15 11.96
N LEU A 67 -13.66 -0.96 11.44
CA LEU A 67 -12.51 -0.16 11.89
C LEU A 67 -12.85 0.71 13.11
N ASP A 68 -14.14 0.88 13.39
CA ASP A 68 -14.69 1.51 14.59
C ASP A 68 -14.47 0.69 15.87
N LYS A 69 -13.99 -0.55 15.73
CA LYS A 69 -13.83 -1.52 16.81
C LYS A 69 -12.35 -1.83 17.02
N PRO A 70 -11.83 -1.67 18.25
CA PRO A 70 -10.48 -2.11 18.59
C PRO A 70 -10.30 -3.60 18.26
N ARG A 71 -9.12 -3.96 17.76
CA ARG A 71 -8.77 -5.37 17.49
C ARG A 71 -8.02 -6.01 18.66
N ASP A 72 -8.05 -7.33 18.66
CA ASP A 72 -7.37 -8.13 19.68
C ASP A 72 -5.86 -7.98 19.57
N THR A 73 -5.25 -7.44 20.62
CA THR A 73 -3.81 -7.24 20.78
C THR A 73 -3.19 -8.27 21.74
N SER A 74 -3.90 -9.36 22.07
CA SER A 74 -3.44 -10.45 22.95
C SER A 74 -2.41 -11.35 22.26
N ASN A 75 -1.32 -10.75 21.81
CA ASN A 75 -0.19 -11.42 21.16
C ASN A 75 1.14 -10.84 21.69
N PRO A 76 2.28 -11.51 21.46
CA PRO A 76 3.57 -11.09 22.03
C PRO A 76 4.04 -9.68 21.63
N LEU A 77 3.52 -9.11 20.55
CA LEU A 77 3.83 -7.75 20.11
C LEU A 77 2.91 -6.70 20.73
N CYS A 78 1.84 -7.12 21.41
CA CYS A 78 0.90 -6.22 22.08
C CYS A 78 0.31 -5.16 21.12
N SER A 79 0.21 -5.50 19.83
CA SER A 79 -0.33 -4.64 18.78
C SER A 79 -1.09 -5.46 17.73
N ASN A 80 -1.97 -4.82 16.96
CA ASN A 80 -2.70 -5.47 15.88
C ASN A 80 -2.73 -4.54 14.66
N VAL A 81 -2.37 -5.05 13.48
CA VAL A 81 -2.41 -4.30 12.22
C VAL A 81 -3.56 -4.83 11.36
N THR A 82 -4.63 -4.05 11.23
CA THR A 82 -5.70 -4.30 10.27
C THR A 82 -5.34 -3.65 8.93
N GLN A 83 -4.84 -4.47 8.00
CA GLN A 83 -4.49 -4.02 6.64
C GLN A 83 -5.72 -3.95 5.73
N LEU A 84 -5.85 -2.88 4.96
CA LEU A 84 -6.89 -2.64 3.98
C LEU A 84 -6.25 -2.27 2.64
N ASN A 85 -5.81 -3.30 1.94
CA ASN A 85 -5.30 -3.22 0.57
C ASN A 85 -6.39 -3.67 -0.42
N VAL A 86 -6.01 -3.78 -1.69
CA VAL A 86 -6.90 -4.25 -2.77
C VAL A 86 -7.54 -5.62 -2.50
N ASP A 87 -6.90 -6.49 -1.73
CA ASP A 87 -7.45 -7.82 -1.40
C ASP A 87 -8.58 -7.75 -0.36
N LYS A 88 -8.64 -6.68 0.43
CA LYS A 88 -9.71 -6.44 1.41
C LYS A 88 -10.77 -5.48 0.90
N ILE A 89 -10.39 -4.52 0.06
CA ILE A 89 -11.28 -3.55 -0.58
C ILE A 89 -10.98 -3.56 -2.08
N ALA A 90 -11.70 -4.40 -2.83
CA ALA A 90 -11.47 -4.63 -4.25
C ALA A 90 -11.54 -3.35 -5.09
N GLY A 91 -12.37 -2.39 -4.68
CA GLY A 91 -12.50 -1.08 -5.31
C GLY A 91 -11.27 -0.19 -5.23
N LEU A 92 -10.25 -0.51 -4.42
CA LEU A 92 -9.00 0.26 -4.36
C LEU A 92 -8.06 0.00 -5.54
N ASN A 93 -8.32 -1.04 -6.33
CA ASN A 93 -7.49 -1.36 -7.48
C ASN A 93 -7.40 -0.16 -8.44
N THR A 94 -6.19 0.12 -8.92
CA THR A 94 -5.82 1.29 -9.76
C THR A 94 -5.87 2.69 -9.10
N LEU A 95 -6.32 2.81 -7.84
CA LEU A 95 -6.46 4.12 -7.18
C LEU A 95 -5.19 4.61 -6.46
N GLY A 96 -4.15 3.78 -6.37
CA GLY A 96 -2.85 4.15 -5.78
C GLY A 96 -2.89 4.43 -4.28
N ILE A 97 -3.89 3.91 -3.56
CA ILE A 97 -4.04 4.08 -2.12
C ILE A 97 -4.33 2.75 -1.42
N SER A 98 -3.89 2.67 -0.17
CA SER A 98 -4.25 1.60 0.78
C SER A 98 -4.27 2.19 2.18
N LEU A 99 -4.88 1.47 3.13
CA LEU A 99 -5.01 1.92 4.51
C LEU A 99 -4.58 0.81 5.48
N ALA A 100 -4.14 1.18 6.66
CA ALA A 100 -4.05 0.28 7.79
C ALA A 100 -4.53 0.98 9.07
N HIS A 101 -5.30 0.27 9.89
CA HIS A 101 -5.62 0.68 11.26
C HIS A 101 -4.77 -0.15 12.22
N ILE A 102 -4.13 0.49 13.19
CA ILE A 102 -3.19 -0.19 14.10
C ILE A 102 -3.60 0.08 15.54
N ASP A 103 -3.95 -0.97 16.25
CA ASP A 103 -4.27 -0.94 17.67
C ASP A 103 -3.03 -1.31 18.49
N TYR A 104 -2.79 -0.59 19.59
CA TYR A 104 -1.72 -0.87 20.54
C TYR A 104 -2.29 -0.89 21.96
N VAL A 105 -1.82 -1.83 22.80
CA VAL A 105 -1.92 -1.67 24.26
C VAL A 105 -0.64 -1.00 24.78
N PRO A 106 -0.60 -0.53 26.05
CA PRO A 106 0.62 0.05 26.60
C PRO A 106 1.84 -0.86 26.42
N HIS A 107 2.94 -0.27 25.95
CA HIS A 107 4.19 -0.95 25.56
C HIS A 107 4.08 -1.89 24.33
N GLY A 108 2.97 -1.81 23.58
CA GLY A 108 2.81 -2.46 22.29
C GLY A 108 3.80 -1.96 21.25
N LEU A 109 4.18 -2.84 20.33
CA LEU A 109 5.18 -2.57 19.31
C LEU A 109 4.69 -3.05 17.95
N ASN A 110 4.84 -2.19 16.94
CA ASN A 110 4.86 -2.60 15.55
C ASN A 110 6.33 -2.60 15.11
N PRO A 111 6.97 -3.77 14.94
CA PRO A 111 8.42 -3.85 14.77
C PRO A 111 8.96 -3.00 13.62
N PRO A 112 10.27 -2.69 13.61
CA PRO A 112 10.91 -2.03 12.47
C PRO A 112 10.62 -2.80 11.16
N HIS A 113 10.04 -2.10 10.19
CA HIS A 113 9.66 -2.67 8.89
C HIS A 113 9.80 -1.62 7.78
N ILE A 114 9.66 -2.08 6.53
CA ILE A 114 9.69 -1.25 5.33
C ILE A 114 8.44 -1.50 4.47
N HIS A 115 8.03 -0.49 3.71
CA HIS A 115 7.07 -0.61 2.64
C HIS A 115 7.81 -0.38 1.31
N PRO A 116 8.11 -1.45 0.54
CA PRO A 116 9.02 -1.33 -0.60
C PRO A 116 8.48 -0.44 -1.72
N HIS A 117 7.15 -0.33 -1.87
CA HIS A 117 6.49 0.36 -2.99
C HIS A 117 5.51 1.46 -2.55
N GLY A 118 5.59 1.94 -1.31
CA GLY A 118 4.62 2.93 -0.82
C GLY A 118 5.15 3.77 0.33
N THR A 119 4.91 5.07 0.26
CA THR A 119 5.11 5.98 1.39
C THR A 119 3.93 5.92 2.34
N LYS A 120 4.17 6.12 3.64
CA LYS A 120 3.13 6.07 4.67
C LYS A 120 2.93 7.45 5.31
N ILE A 121 1.67 7.87 5.42
CA ILE A 121 1.24 8.96 6.31
C ILE A 121 0.51 8.31 7.47
N LEU A 122 0.85 8.67 8.71
CA LEU A 122 0.25 8.13 9.93
C LEU A 122 -0.48 9.24 10.68
N ILE A 123 -1.66 8.92 11.20
CA ILE A 123 -2.44 9.78 12.07
C ILE A 123 -2.73 8.99 13.34
N VAL A 124 -2.43 9.58 14.50
CA VAL A 124 -2.80 9.02 15.81
C VAL A 124 -4.21 9.49 16.13
N ILE A 125 -5.15 8.54 16.26
CA ILE A 125 -6.55 8.82 16.55
C ILE A 125 -6.79 8.91 18.06
N GLU A 126 -6.12 8.06 18.85
CA GLU A 126 -6.23 8.01 20.30
C GLU A 126 -4.88 7.65 20.93
N GLY A 127 -4.60 8.19 22.11
CA GLY A 127 -3.40 7.88 22.90
C GLY A 127 -2.16 8.66 22.49
N THR A 128 -0.99 8.03 22.62
CA THR A 128 0.32 8.61 22.26
C THR A 128 1.20 7.51 21.70
N LEU A 129 1.81 7.78 20.54
CA LEU A 129 2.68 6.87 19.80
C LEU A 129 4.05 7.52 19.58
#